data_AF-A0A2R7QY88-F1
#
_entry.id   AF-A0A2R7QY88-F1
#
_cell.length_a   1.000
_cell.length_b   1.000
_cell.length_c   1.000
_cell.angle_alpha   90.00
_cell.angle_beta   90.00
_cell.angle_gamma   90.00
#
_symmetry.space_group_name_H-M   'P 1'
#
loop_
_entity.id
_entity.type
_entity.pdbx_description
1 polymer ?
#
loop_
_entity_poly.entity_id
_entity_poly.type
_entity_poly.pdbx_seq_one_letter_code
_entity_poly.pdbx_strand_id
1 'polypeptide(L)'
;MPTDYQIPGRVPEDGVPRQAVSDYWRERFPSEPYYDNSQFYDDYEPAYQLGHYSRADEMIRAYEQVEAELETRWAQERGKSKLTWEQARNAVRRGWDESTALHQSHLDKGVPRGT
;
A
#
# COMPACT_ATOMS: atom_id res chain seq x y z
N MET A 1 -27.15 4.23 20.21
CA MET A 1 -27.13 3.00 19.38
C MET A 1 -26.65 3.38 17.98
N PRO A 2 -25.84 2.58 17.26
CA PRO A 2 -24.62 1.82 17.60
C PRO A 2 -23.43 2.37 16.73
N THR A 3 -22.15 1.99 16.80
CA THR A 3 -21.48 0.72 17.09
C THR A 3 -20.11 1.00 17.72
N ASP A 4 -19.95 0.44 18.90
CA ASP A 4 -18.76 -0.17 19.47
C ASP A 4 -17.75 -0.63 18.40
N TYR A 5 -16.68 0.13 18.17
CA TYR A 5 -15.42 -0.42 17.67
C TYR A 5 -14.49 -0.60 18.86
N GLN A 6 -14.89 -1.51 19.75
CA GLN A 6 -14.00 -2.06 20.76
C GLN A 6 -13.17 -3.15 20.08
N ILE A 7 -11.98 -2.77 19.59
CA ILE A 7 -10.92 -3.72 19.24
C ILE A 7 -9.98 -3.77 20.46
N PRO A 8 -10.03 -4.81 21.31
CA PRO A 8 -9.10 -4.96 22.41
C PRO A 8 -7.76 -5.48 21.88
N GLY A 9 -6.77 -4.61 21.78
CA GLY A 9 -5.43 -5.00 21.34
C GLY A 9 -4.61 -3.80 20.91
N ARG A 10 -4.04 -3.11 21.90
CA ARG A 10 -3.02 -2.08 21.69
C ARG A 10 -1.92 -2.62 20.77
N VAL A 11 -1.76 -2.03 19.58
CA VAL A 11 -0.49 -2.00 18.84
C VAL A 11 -0.17 -0.55 18.48
N PRO A 12 1.11 -0.16 18.55
CA PRO A 12 1.58 1.12 19.09
C PRO A 12 1.46 2.29 18.12
N GLU A 13 1.75 3.48 18.65
CA GLU A 13 1.62 4.83 18.08
C GLU A 13 2.54 5.12 16.86
N ASP A 14 2.90 4.07 16.12
CA ASP A 14 3.60 4.03 14.83
C ASP A 14 2.61 3.97 13.65
N GLY A 15 1.31 4.21 13.91
CA GLY A 15 0.21 4.08 12.94
C GLY A 15 0.02 5.26 11.99
N VAL A 16 0.84 6.30 12.10
CA VAL A 16 0.77 7.52 11.26
C VAL A 16 1.07 7.25 9.78
N PRO A 17 2.06 6.41 9.38
CA PRO A 17 2.28 6.10 7.97
C PRO A 17 1.24 5.12 7.40
N ARG A 18 0.71 4.17 8.20
CA ARG A 18 -0.29 3.19 7.70
C ARG A 18 -1.59 3.89 7.34
N GLN A 19 -2.08 4.71 8.26
CA GLN A 19 -3.31 5.48 8.04
C GLN A 19 -3.13 6.56 6.97
N ALA A 20 -1.96 7.20 6.87
CA ALA A 20 -1.70 8.17 5.80
C ALA A 20 -1.72 7.52 4.40
N VAL A 21 -1.13 6.33 4.25
CA VAL A 21 -1.22 5.54 3.01
C VAL A 21 -2.67 5.13 2.77
N SER A 22 -3.39 4.68 3.80
CA SER A 22 -4.79 4.28 3.65
C SER A 22 -5.67 5.44 3.17
N ASP A 23 -5.58 6.61 3.80
CA ASP A 23 -6.38 7.79 3.45
C ASP A 23 -6.07 8.26 2.02
N TYR A 24 -4.79 8.33 1.67
CA TYR A 24 -4.32 8.67 0.32
C TYR A 24 -4.90 7.75 -0.76
N TRP A 25 -4.95 6.44 -0.49
CA TRP A 25 -5.50 5.47 -1.42
C TRP A 25 -7.02 5.43 -1.40
N ARG A 26 -7.67 5.72 -0.27
CA ARG A 26 -9.13 5.77 -0.14
C ARG A 26 -9.77 6.78 -1.10
N GLU A 27 -9.07 7.88 -1.39
CA GLU A 27 -9.56 8.89 -2.34
C GLU A 27 -9.23 8.52 -3.81
N ARG A 28 -8.16 7.75 -4.05
CA ARG A 28 -7.64 7.44 -5.40
C ARG A 28 -8.07 6.10 -5.97
N PHE A 29 -8.27 5.09 -5.12
CA PHE A 29 -8.63 3.73 -5.54
C PHE A 29 -9.90 3.63 -6.40
N PRO A 30 -10.97 4.45 -6.22
CA PRO A 30 -12.17 4.30 -7.06
C PRO A 30 -11.93 4.77 -8.50
N SER A 31 -10.82 5.47 -8.76
CA SER A 31 -10.43 5.92 -10.10
C SER A 31 -9.56 4.90 -10.84
N GLU A 32 -9.27 3.75 -10.22
CA GLU A 32 -8.39 2.75 -10.82
C GLU A 32 -9.13 1.81 -11.77
N PRO A 33 -8.55 1.48 -12.94
CA PRO A 33 -9.23 0.73 -13.99
C PRO A 33 -9.52 -0.73 -13.63
N TYR A 34 -8.84 -1.24 -12.60
CA TYR A 34 -9.01 -2.59 -12.08
C TYR A 34 -9.88 -2.62 -10.80
N TYR A 35 -10.41 -1.48 -10.39
CA TYR A 35 -11.33 -1.39 -9.27
C TYR A 35 -12.69 -1.96 -9.65
N ASP A 36 -13.21 -2.85 -8.82
CA ASP A 36 -14.55 -3.40 -8.96
C ASP A 36 -15.43 -2.89 -7.82
N ASN A 37 -16.60 -2.34 -8.16
CA ASN A 37 -17.55 -1.78 -7.19
C ASN A 37 -18.12 -2.85 -6.23
N SER A 38 -17.94 -4.14 -6.54
CA SER A 38 -18.33 -5.23 -5.65
C SER A 38 -17.31 -5.51 -4.53
N GLN A 39 -16.13 -4.87 -4.56
CA GLN A 39 -15.06 -5.04 -3.58
C GLN A 39 -14.88 -3.76 -2.76
N PHE A 40 -14.72 -3.91 -1.45
CA PHE A 40 -14.62 -2.78 -0.53
C PHE A 40 -13.16 -2.33 -0.39
N TYR A 41 -12.97 -1.05 -0.10
CA TYR A 41 -11.65 -0.50 0.19
C TYR A 41 -10.91 -1.28 1.28
N ASP A 42 -11.65 -1.76 2.30
CA ASP A 42 -11.12 -2.57 3.42
C ASP A 42 -10.37 -3.82 2.96
N ASP A 43 -10.81 -4.43 1.85
CA ASP A 43 -10.16 -5.60 1.25
C ASP A 43 -8.86 -5.23 0.52
N TYR A 44 -8.75 -4.00 0.00
CA TYR A 44 -7.58 -3.50 -0.73
C TYR A 44 -6.58 -2.74 0.15
N GLU A 45 -7.01 -2.22 1.29
CA GLU A 45 -6.18 -1.46 2.22
C GLU A 45 -4.85 -2.17 2.54
N PRO A 46 -4.84 -3.44 2.99
CA PRO A 46 -3.59 -4.11 3.31
C PRO A 46 -2.70 -4.35 2.09
N ALA A 47 -3.27 -4.38 0.87
CA ALA A 47 -2.50 -4.59 -0.35
C ALA A 47 -1.70 -3.32 -0.70
N TYR A 48 -2.33 -2.15 -0.64
CA TYR A 48 -1.65 -0.87 -0.85
C TYR A 48 -0.58 -0.60 0.21
N GLN A 49 -0.89 -0.91 1.47
CA GLN A 49 0.06 -0.80 2.57
C GLN A 49 1.28 -1.70 2.32
N LEU A 50 1.06 -2.98 2.00
CA LEU A 50 2.15 -3.93 1.74
C LEU A 50 3.09 -3.41 0.65
N GLY A 51 2.56 -2.96 -0.49
CA GLY A 51 3.38 -2.41 -1.57
C GLY A 51 4.20 -1.19 -1.17
N HIS A 52 3.59 -0.28 -0.42
CA HIS A 52 4.25 0.94 0.05
C HIS A 52 5.36 0.63 1.06
N TYR A 53 5.13 -0.28 2.01
CA TYR A 53 6.11 -0.69 3.01
C TYR A 53 7.26 -1.49 2.43
N SER A 54 6.95 -2.43 1.54
CA SER A 54 7.98 -3.23 0.90
C SER A 54 8.95 -2.37 0.11
N ARG A 55 8.50 -1.28 -0.51
CA ARG A 55 9.41 -0.35 -1.21
C ARG A 55 10.41 0.33 -0.26
N ALA A 56 10.00 0.64 0.97
CA ALA A 56 10.89 1.25 1.96
C ALA A 56 12.02 0.30 2.39
N ASP A 57 11.74 -1.00 2.42
CA ASP A 57 12.71 -2.05 2.79
C ASP A 57 13.59 -2.47 1.59
N GLU A 58 13.01 -2.47 0.39
CA GLU A 58 13.55 -3.07 -0.83
C GLU A 58 13.88 -2.02 -1.91
N MET A 59 14.36 -0.83 -1.49
CA MET A 59 14.56 0.34 -2.36
C MET A 59 15.39 0.07 -3.63
N ILE A 60 16.25 -0.96 -3.61
CA ILE A 60 17.20 -1.29 -4.68
C ILE A 60 16.66 -2.38 -5.61
N ARG A 61 15.67 -3.17 -5.20
CA ARG A 61 15.16 -4.30 -5.98
C ARG A 61 14.03 -3.88 -6.93
N ALA A 62 13.92 -4.59 -8.06
CA ALA A 62 12.79 -4.42 -8.98
C ALA A 62 11.57 -5.17 -8.46
N TYR A 63 10.36 -4.68 -8.77
CA TYR A 63 9.10 -5.32 -8.37
C TYR A 63 9.05 -6.82 -8.76
N GLU A 64 9.52 -7.17 -9.95
CA GLU A 64 9.55 -8.55 -10.45
C GLU A 64 10.41 -9.49 -9.59
N GLN A 65 11.46 -8.97 -8.95
CA GLN A 65 12.32 -9.77 -8.07
C GLN A 65 11.66 -10.04 -6.72
N VAL A 66 10.81 -9.11 -6.27
CA VAL A 66 10.16 -9.19 -4.96
C VAL A 66 8.72 -9.69 -5.05
N GLU A 67 8.15 -9.86 -6.26
CA GLU A 67 6.75 -10.29 -6.46
C GLU A 67 6.46 -11.61 -5.72
N ALA A 68 7.35 -12.59 -5.80
CA ALA A 68 7.19 -13.87 -5.09
C ALA A 68 7.28 -13.74 -3.56
N GLU A 69 8.13 -12.83 -3.06
CA GLU A 69 8.23 -12.53 -1.62
C GLU A 69 6.97 -11.79 -1.14
N LEU A 70 6.46 -10.86 -1.95
CA LEU A 70 5.23 -10.12 -1.72
C LEU A 70 4.01 -11.03 -1.71
N GLU A 71 3.96 -12.04 -2.59
CA GLU A 71 2.89 -13.05 -2.57
C GLU A 71 2.85 -13.78 -1.23
N THR A 72 4.02 -14.21 -0.77
CA THR A 72 4.18 -14.91 0.50
C THR A 72 3.84 -14.01 1.69
N ARG A 73 4.24 -12.74 1.65
CA ARG A 73 3.87 -11.75 2.68
C ARG A 73 2.38 -11.43 2.64
N TRP A 74 1.79 -11.30 1.46
CA TRP A 74 0.35 -11.08 1.29
C TRP A 74 -0.46 -12.21 1.93
N ALA A 75 -0.08 -13.47 1.70
CA ALA A 75 -0.74 -14.61 2.32
C ALA A 75 -0.76 -14.54 3.87
N GLN A 76 0.27 -13.91 4.46
CA GLN A 76 0.41 -13.72 5.91
C GLN A 76 -0.29 -12.45 6.42
N GLU A 77 -0.21 -11.34 5.67
CA GLU A 77 -0.68 -10.01 6.10
C GLU A 77 -2.09 -9.65 5.65
N ARG A 78 -2.65 -10.33 4.63
CA ARG A 78 -4.01 -10.05 4.11
C ARG A 78 -5.10 -10.13 5.17
N GLY A 79 -4.89 -10.89 6.24
CA GLY A 79 -5.82 -11.01 7.37
C GLY A 79 -7.22 -11.43 6.94
N LYS A 80 -8.18 -10.50 7.06
CA LYS A 80 -9.59 -10.70 6.72
C LYS A 80 -9.94 -10.40 5.25
N SER A 81 -8.98 -9.90 4.47
CA SER A 81 -9.19 -9.51 3.08
C SER A 81 -9.62 -10.70 2.25
N LYS A 82 -10.66 -10.50 1.44
CA LYS A 82 -11.20 -11.54 0.55
C LYS A 82 -10.49 -11.58 -0.80
N LEU A 83 -9.62 -10.62 -1.09
CA LEU A 83 -8.88 -10.56 -2.36
C LEU A 83 -7.97 -11.78 -2.53
N THR A 84 -7.94 -12.28 -3.77
CA THR A 84 -6.92 -13.22 -4.21
C THR A 84 -5.59 -12.49 -4.41
N TRP A 85 -4.48 -13.24 -4.46
CA TRP A 85 -3.18 -12.65 -4.81
C TRP A 85 -3.22 -11.94 -6.17
N GLU A 86 -3.94 -12.46 -7.17
CA GLU A 86 -4.05 -11.81 -8.48
C GLU A 86 -4.75 -10.45 -8.45
N GLN A 87 -5.70 -10.27 -7.54
CA GLN A 87 -6.35 -8.97 -7.32
C GLN A 87 -5.45 -8.05 -6.48
N ALA A 88 -4.87 -8.60 -5.42
CA ALA A 88 -4.01 -7.86 -4.51
C ALA A 88 -2.70 -7.39 -5.19
N ARG A 89 -2.07 -8.19 -6.04
CA ARG A 89 -0.81 -7.83 -6.73
C ARG A 89 -0.94 -6.57 -7.56
N ASN A 90 -2.12 -6.28 -8.13
CA ASN A 90 -2.34 -5.04 -8.86
C ASN A 90 -2.29 -3.83 -7.91
N ALA A 91 -2.98 -3.91 -6.77
CA ALA A 91 -2.95 -2.88 -5.73
C ALA A 91 -1.58 -2.75 -5.06
N VAL A 92 -0.91 -3.87 -4.73
CA VAL A 92 0.45 -3.91 -4.18
C VAL A 92 1.42 -3.24 -5.15
N ARG A 93 1.37 -3.60 -6.44
CA ARG A 93 2.21 -2.99 -7.48
C ARG A 93 1.98 -1.48 -7.56
N ARG A 94 0.73 -1.01 -7.40
CA ARG A 94 0.42 0.41 -7.45
C ARG A 94 0.88 1.16 -6.20
N GLY A 95 0.75 0.57 -5.02
CA GLY A 95 1.38 1.05 -3.79
C GLY A 95 2.90 1.18 -3.92
N TRP A 96 3.53 0.20 -4.56
CA TRP A 96 4.97 0.17 -4.82
C TRP A 96 5.43 1.23 -5.83
N ASP A 97 4.72 1.34 -6.96
CA ASP A 97 5.03 2.28 -8.04
C ASP A 97 4.88 3.73 -7.57
N GLU A 98 3.80 4.04 -6.84
CA GLU A 98 3.61 5.36 -6.22
C GLU A 98 4.71 5.68 -5.20
N SER A 99 5.07 4.72 -4.33
CA SER A 99 6.19 4.90 -3.39
C SER A 99 7.52 5.17 -4.12
N THR A 100 7.72 4.51 -5.27
CA THR A 100 8.87 4.76 -6.15
C THR A 100 8.84 6.15 -6.76
N ALA A 101 7.68 6.59 -7.27
CA ALA A 101 7.49 7.92 -7.86
C ALA A 101 7.67 9.04 -6.83
N LEU A 102 7.16 8.86 -5.61
CA LEU A 102 7.33 9.80 -4.49
C LEU A 102 8.81 9.95 -4.11
N HIS A 103 9.56 8.85 -4.05
CA HIS A 103 10.99 8.89 -3.76
C HIS A 103 11.80 9.58 -4.88
N GLN A 104 11.48 9.28 -6.14
CA GLN A 104 12.13 9.91 -7.29
C GLN A 104 11.84 11.42 -7.35
N SER A 105 10.62 11.83 -6.97
CA SER A 105 10.22 13.24 -6.88
C SER A 105 10.97 14.02 -5.79
N HIS A 106 11.44 13.35 -4.73
CA HIS A 106 12.27 13.97 -3.69
C HIS A 106 13.72 14.17 -4.15
N LEU A 107 14.25 13.31 -5.02
CA LEU A 107 15.61 13.41 -5.54
C LEU A 107 15.77 14.49 -6.62
N ASP A 108 14.70 14.85 -7.35
CA ASP A 108 14.73 15.88 -8.41
C ASP A 108 14.81 17.33 -7.86
N LYS A 109 14.37 17.58 -6.62
CA LYS A 109 14.37 18.94 -6.04
C LYS A 109 15.73 19.43 -5.52
N GLY A 110 16.82 18.75 -5.87
CA GLY A 110 18.16 18.95 -5.34
C GLY A 110 19.19 19.62 -6.26
N VAL A 111 18.80 20.34 -7.33
CA VAL A 111 19.78 21.11 -8.12
C VAL A 111 19.36 22.59 -8.22
N PRO A 112 19.90 23.50 -7.40
CA PRO A 112 20.05 24.88 -7.86
C PRO A 112 21.03 24.84 -9.02
N ARG A 113 20.53 25.00 -10.26
CA ARG A 113 21.39 25.32 -11.41
C ARG A 113 21.97 26.71 -11.18
N GLY A 114 23.09 26.76 -10.47
CA GLY A 114 23.98 27.90 -10.42
C GLY A 114 25.22 27.59 -11.24
N THR A 115 25.30 28.12 -12.46
CA THR A 115 26.48 28.74 -13.10
C THR A 115 26.11 29.18 -14.51
#